data_AF-A0A969QLA4-F1
#
_entry.id   AF-A0A969QLA4-F1
#
_cell.length_a   1.000
_cell.length_b   1.000
_cell.length_c   1.000
_cell.angle_alpha   90.00
_cell.angle_beta   90.00
_cell.angle_gamma   90.00
#
_symmetry.space_group_name_H-M   'P 1'
#
loop_
_entity.id
_entity.type
_entity.pdbx_description
1 polymer ?
#
loop_
_entity_poly.entity_id
_entity_poly.type
_entity_poly.pdbx_seq_one_letter_code
_entity_poly.pdbx_strand_id
1 'polypeptide(L)'
;MQLKPAVQWIPHPDGYWILRNPEDITCLQVDNTDKQVILQLSQKPITNILAEYDLDLEDVQNLLKDLAQAGMLEGTKPPKSKFNLLSFTIPLFNPDTFLTQHVNKMRWIWTWEFGFSLCAFISSSAAVWLASSAEIATSHQQLWTAGQNETIFKLVLLTMLVIALHELGHAFTLKHYGGKVKEIGLLFMCFIPGCYTDTTDQYSLVRRRQRILVVAAGVSIQVAIWSIAVWIWLFSQSNPVLHQISYLLMVAALLTVAINLNPLNRFDGYYLLVAGTGINNLRERSFGFYANLLRREEIEEAAENRWVLATYAPLSILYTVWVVSYLASLLGNWVLRIWSF
;
A
#
# COMPACT_ATOMS: atom_id res chain seq x y z
N MET A 1 34.67 -7.60 2.46
CA MET A 1 33.22 -7.83 2.29
C MET A 1 32.83 -7.24 0.95
N GLN A 2 32.07 -7.97 0.11
CA GLN A 2 31.68 -7.49 -1.21
C GLN A 2 30.16 -7.37 -1.29
N LEU A 3 29.70 -6.35 -2.02
CA LEU A 3 28.31 -6.21 -2.41
C LEU A 3 27.96 -7.29 -3.43
N LYS A 4 26.72 -7.77 -3.42
CA LYS A 4 26.24 -8.67 -4.46
C LYS A 4 26.35 -7.99 -5.84
N PRO A 5 26.70 -8.73 -6.91
CA PRO A 5 26.87 -8.17 -8.25
C PRO A 5 25.57 -7.61 -8.85
N ALA A 6 24.41 -8.07 -8.37
CA ALA A 6 23.10 -7.61 -8.83
C ALA A 6 22.70 -6.23 -8.27
N VAL A 7 23.39 -5.72 -7.25
CA VAL A 7 23.03 -4.49 -6.55
C VAL A 7 23.31 -3.26 -7.42
N GLN A 8 22.37 -2.32 -7.41
CA GLN A 8 22.39 -1.13 -8.25
C GLN A 8 22.34 0.16 -7.41
N TRP A 9 23.18 1.13 -7.77
CA TRP A 9 23.15 2.47 -7.20
C TRP A 9 22.26 3.38 -8.03
N ILE A 10 21.27 4.00 -7.40
CA ILE A 10 20.35 4.93 -8.03
C ILE A 10 20.51 6.30 -7.36
N PRO A 11 20.87 7.37 -8.09
CA PRO A 11 20.97 8.71 -7.52
C PRO A 11 19.59 9.30 -7.22
N HIS A 12 19.42 9.95 -6.07
CA HIS A 12 18.21 10.70 -5.71
C HIS A 12 18.47 12.22 -5.85
N PRO A 13 17.50 13.01 -6.34
CA PRO A 13 17.64 14.46 -6.50
C PRO A 13 17.90 15.22 -5.19
N ASP A 14 17.49 14.66 -4.06
CA ASP A 14 17.65 15.28 -2.73
C ASP A 14 19.07 15.06 -2.13
N GLY A 15 20.02 14.55 -2.93
CA GLY A 15 21.43 14.45 -2.55
C GLY A 15 21.87 13.14 -1.90
N TYR A 16 20.97 12.16 -1.77
CA TYR A 16 21.27 10.82 -1.28
C TYR A 16 21.23 9.75 -2.39
N TRP A 17 21.62 8.52 -2.07
CA TRP A 17 21.60 7.37 -2.98
C TRP A 17 20.65 6.29 -2.50
N ILE A 18 20.08 5.54 -3.45
CA ILE A 18 19.30 4.34 -3.17
C ILE A 18 20.10 3.14 -3.67
N LEU A 19 20.43 2.25 -2.74
CA LEU A 19 21.03 0.96 -3.03
C LEU A 19 19.91 -0.06 -3.21
N ARG A 20 19.69 -0.51 -4.44
CA ARG A 20 18.62 -1.46 -4.81
C ARG A 20 19.19 -2.84 -5.04
N ASN A 21 18.62 -3.86 -4.40
CA ASN A 21 18.88 -5.27 -4.70
C ASN A 21 17.68 -5.86 -5.48
N PRO A 22 17.81 -6.07 -6.80
CA PRO A 22 16.74 -6.59 -7.64
C PRO A 22 16.46 -8.09 -7.49
N GLU A 23 17.28 -8.85 -6.76
CA GLU A 23 17.07 -10.27 -6.48
C GLU A 23 16.16 -10.46 -5.27
N ASP A 24 16.45 -9.73 -4.19
CA ASP A 24 15.68 -9.82 -2.95
C ASP A 24 14.53 -8.82 -2.88
N ILE A 25 14.51 -7.82 -3.78
CA ILE A 25 13.56 -6.70 -3.87
C ILE A 25 13.60 -5.86 -2.58
N THR A 26 14.82 -5.48 -2.22
CA THR A 26 15.12 -4.62 -1.08
C THR A 26 15.82 -3.35 -1.56
N CYS A 27 15.61 -2.27 -0.82
CA CYS A 27 16.22 -0.98 -1.09
C CYS A 27 16.65 -0.34 0.22
N LEU A 28 17.86 0.23 0.22
CA LEU A 28 18.43 0.96 1.35
C LEU A 28 18.74 2.39 0.91
N GLN A 29 18.33 3.38 1.69
CA GLN A 29 18.76 4.76 1.52
C GLN A 29 20.13 4.94 2.13
N VAL A 30 21.06 5.55 1.39
CA VAL A 30 22.46 5.69 1.76
C VAL A 30 22.92 7.10 1.43
N ASP A 31 23.56 7.78 2.37
CA ASP A 31 24.10 9.12 2.16
C ASP A 31 25.39 9.10 1.33
N ASN A 32 25.87 10.27 0.89
CA ASN A 32 27.10 10.35 0.08
C ASN A 32 28.32 9.80 0.82
N THR A 33 28.43 10.08 2.12
CA THR A 33 29.52 9.61 2.97
C THR A 33 29.51 8.08 3.06
N ASP A 34 28.37 7.52 3.45
CA ASP A 34 28.19 6.06 3.58
C ASP A 34 28.40 5.33 2.27
N LYS A 35 28.00 5.91 1.13
CA LYS A 35 28.28 5.35 -0.18
C LYS A 35 29.79 5.21 -0.42
N GLN A 36 30.58 6.22 -0.09
CA GLN A 36 32.04 6.15 -0.25
C GLN A 36 32.64 5.10 0.69
N VAL A 37 32.19 5.07 1.94
CA VAL A 37 32.57 4.03 2.92
C VAL A 37 32.28 2.64 2.37
N ILE A 38 31.10 2.39 1.82
CA ILE A 38 30.70 1.10 1.24
C ILE A 38 31.57 0.70 0.04
N LEU A 39 31.87 1.64 -0.84
CA LEU A 39 32.76 1.37 -1.98
C LEU A 39 34.18 1.02 -1.50
N GLN A 40 34.67 1.72 -0.48
CA GLN A 40 35.99 1.50 0.10
C GLN A 40 36.07 0.23 0.98
N LEU A 41 34.98 -0.24 1.58
CA LEU A 41 34.90 -1.47 2.39
C LEU A 41 35.31 -2.74 1.59
N SER A 42 35.24 -2.67 0.27
CA SER A 42 35.70 -3.75 -0.61
C SER A 42 37.20 -3.69 -0.95
N GLN A 43 37.86 -2.54 -0.71
CA GLN A 43 39.20 -2.23 -1.20
C GLN A 43 40.23 -1.99 -0.07
N LYS A 44 39.81 -1.43 1.06
CA LYS A 44 40.70 -1.05 2.19
C LYS A 44 40.31 -1.77 3.48
N PRO A 45 41.25 -2.00 4.41
CA PRO A 45 40.93 -2.46 5.75
C PRO A 45 40.15 -1.39 6.53
N ILE A 46 39.22 -1.85 7.41
CA ILE A 46 38.28 -1.00 8.16
C ILE A 46 39.00 0.10 8.96
N THR A 47 40.18 -0.20 9.51
CA THR A 47 40.98 0.75 10.31
C THR A 47 41.35 2.03 9.56
N ASN A 48 41.58 1.94 8.24
CA ASN A 48 41.95 3.10 7.44
C ASN A 48 40.73 3.94 7.06
N ILE A 49 39.56 3.31 6.97
CA ILE A 49 38.30 4.00 6.64
C ILE A 49 37.82 4.82 7.83
N LEU A 50 37.95 4.28 9.05
CA LEU A 50 37.62 4.98 10.29
C LEU A 50 38.40 6.30 10.44
N ALA A 51 39.70 6.27 10.13
CA ALA A 51 40.56 7.46 10.21
C ALA A 51 40.33 8.47 9.07
N GLU A 52 39.83 8.05 7.91
CA GLU A 52 39.61 8.91 6.73
C GLU A 52 38.31 9.72 6.83
N TYR A 53 37.29 9.15 7.49
CA TYR A 53 35.94 9.75 7.58
C TYR A 53 35.54 10.18 9.00
N ASP A 54 36.45 10.09 9.99
CA ASP A 54 36.19 10.41 11.40
C ASP A 54 34.95 9.67 11.95
N LEU A 55 34.87 8.37 11.65
CA LEU A 55 33.75 7.51 12.03
C LEU A 55 34.12 6.62 13.22
N ASP A 56 33.13 6.35 14.08
CA ASP A 56 33.29 5.36 15.13
C ASP A 56 33.11 3.93 14.59
N LEU A 57 33.72 2.97 15.28
CA LEU A 57 33.61 1.55 14.92
C LEU A 57 32.14 1.08 14.98
N GLU A 58 31.33 1.70 15.83
CA GLU A 58 29.90 1.41 15.99
C GLU A 58 29.09 1.83 14.76
N ASP A 59 29.40 2.96 14.15
CA ASP A 59 28.73 3.44 12.93
C ASP A 59 28.94 2.48 11.76
N VAL A 60 30.18 2.04 11.56
CA VAL A 60 30.51 1.06 10.51
C VAL A 60 29.84 -0.29 10.78
N GLN A 61 29.76 -0.71 12.05
CA GLN A 61 29.04 -1.94 12.42
C GLN A 61 27.54 -1.83 12.15
N ASN A 62 26.92 -0.71 12.47
CA ASN A 62 25.51 -0.45 12.21
C ASN A 62 25.23 -0.44 10.70
N LEU A 63 26.08 0.24 9.91
CA LEU A 63 25.98 0.25 8.45
C LEU A 63 26.09 -1.16 7.85
N LEU A 64 27.05 -1.96 8.31
CA LEU A 64 27.21 -3.35 7.87
C LEU A 64 26.02 -4.23 8.25
N LYS A 65 25.47 -4.01 9.44
CA LYS A 65 24.26 -4.71 9.91
C LYS A 65 23.06 -4.35 9.04
N ASP A 66 22.89 -3.10 8.67
CA ASP A 66 21.81 -2.65 7.79
C ASP A 66 21.96 -3.23 6.37
N LEU A 67 23.17 -3.24 5.82
CA LEU A 67 23.47 -3.88 4.54
C LEU A 67 23.21 -5.39 4.56
N ALA A 68 23.57 -6.07 5.65
CA ALA A 68 23.32 -7.50 5.82
C ALA A 68 21.82 -7.79 5.96
N GLN A 69 21.09 -6.99 6.74
CA GLN A 69 19.63 -7.12 6.90
C GLN A 69 18.88 -6.84 5.60
N ALA A 70 19.35 -5.88 4.81
CA ALA A 70 18.81 -5.60 3.48
C ALA A 70 19.26 -6.64 2.43
N GLY A 71 20.12 -7.60 2.79
CA GLY A 71 20.61 -8.65 1.87
C GLY A 71 21.52 -8.12 0.76
N MET A 72 22.21 -6.99 0.99
CA MET A 72 23.06 -6.33 0.00
C MET A 72 24.44 -6.98 -0.15
N LEU A 73 24.89 -7.69 0.89
CA LEU A 73 26.21 -8.33 0.94
C LEU A 73 26.15 -9.78 0.43
N GLU A 74 27.23 -10.25 -0.18
CA GLU A 74 27.34 -11.65 -0.59
C GLU A 74 27.15 -12.61 0.60
N GLY A 75 26.40 -13.70 0.38
CA GLY A 75 26.08 -14.68 1.42
C GLY A 75 24.97 -14.26 2.41
N THR A 76 24.49 -13.01 2.35
CA THR A 76 23.38 -12.55 3.19
C THR A 76 22.02 -12.68 2.48
N LYS A 77 20.97 -12.95 3.26
CA LYS A 77 19.58 -12.92 2.81
C LYS A 77 18.78 -12.10 3.82
N PRO A 78 17.79 -11.32 3.37
CA PRO A 78 16.95 -10.57 4.28
C PRO A 78 16.23 -11.53 5.24
N PRO A 79 16.05 -11.14 6.52
CA PRO A 79 15.36 -11.96 7.49
C PRO A 79 13.92 -12.23 7.02
N LYS A 80 13.49 -13.49 7.11
CA LYS A 80 12.09 -13.84 6.82
C LYS A 80 11.18 -13.19 7.85
N SER A 81 10.07 -12.63 7.39
CA SER A 81 9.04 -12.08 8.28
C SER A 81 8.61 -13.13 9.30
N LYS A 82 8.50 -12.74 10.58
CA LYS A 82 8.01 -13.63 11.63
C LYS A 82 6.55 -13.94 11.37
N PHE A 83 6.18 -15.22 11.50
CA PHE A 83 4.79 -15.64 11.35
C PHE A 83 3.94 -15.02 12.47
N ASN A 84 3.03 -14.14 12.09
CA ASN A 84 2.02 -13.59 12.99
C ASN A 84 0.70 -14.31 12.71
N LEU A 85 0.13 -14.99 13.71
CA LEU A 85 -1.13 -15.72 13.56
C LEU A 85 -2.28 -14.81 13.09
N LEU A 86 -2.27 -13.53 13.49
CA LEU A 86 -3.25 -12.54 13.07
C LEU A 86 -3.08 -12.06 11.61
N SER A 87 -1.89 -12.18 11.04
CA SER A 87 -1.56 -11.66 9.72
C SER A 87 -0.51 -12.54 9.06
N PHE A 88 -0.95 -13.47 8.22
CA PHE A 88 -0.04 -14.32 7.45
C PHE A 88 -0.32 -14.22 5.96
N THR A 89 0.75 -14.35 5.18
CA THR A 89 0.72 -14.30 3.72
C THR A 89 0.96 -15.69 3.15
N ILE A 90 0.22 -16.03 2.11
CA ILE A 90 0.44 -17.22 1.29
C ILE A 90 0.84 -16.73 -0.11
N PRO A 91 2.12 -16.84 -0.50
CA PRO A 91 2.55 -16.49 -1.85
C PRO A 91 1.94 -17.48 -2.84
N LEU A 92 1.31 -16.99 -3.90
CA LEU A 92 0.70 -17.84 -4.92
C LEU A 92 1.63 -18.05 -6.11
N PHE A 93 2.09 -16.96 -6.74
CA PHE A 93 2.95 -17.02 -7.91
C PHE A 93 3.74 -15.72 -8.13
N ASN A 94 4.79 -15.80 -8.94
CA ASN A 94 5.55 -14.65 -9.39
C ASN A 94 4.94 -14.10 -10.70
N PRO A 95 4.36 -12.89 -10.72
CA PRO A 95 3.71 -12.33 -11.89
C PRO A 95 4.67 -11.58 -12.84
N ASP A 96 5.96 -11.41 -12.51
CA ASP A 96 6.83 -10.42 -13.15
C ASP A 96 6.95 -10.62 -14.67
N THR A 97 7.10 -11.87 -15.13
CA THR A 97 7.17 -12.20 -16.56
C THR A 97 5.86 -11.86 -17.28
N PHE A 98 4.72 -12.22 -16.68
CA PHE A 98 3.40 -11.95 -17.24
C PHE A 98 3.16 -10.43 -17.34
N LEU A 99 3.47 -9.68 -16.29
CA LEU A 99 3.34 -8.22 -16.27
C LEU A 99 4.24 -7.57 -17.34
N THR A 100 5.49 -8.03 -17.48
CA THR A 100 6.44 -7.51 -18.50
C THR A 100 5.90 -7.66 -19.92
N GLN A 101 5.23 -8.78 -20.22
CA GLN A 101 4.68 -9.05 -21.55
C GLN A 101 3.46 -8.17 -21.88
N HIS A 102 2.69 -7.76 -20.87
CA HIS A 102 1.42 -7.05 -21.06
C HIS A 102 1.51 -5.55 -20.81
N VAL A 103 2.46 -5.09 -20.00
CA VAL A 103 2.58 -3.66 -19.61
C VAL A 103 2.75 -2.74 -20.83
N ASN A 104 3.48 -3.19 -21.85
CA ASN A 104 3.72 -2.38 -23.05
C ASN A 104 2.46 -2.16 -23.89
N LYS A 105 1.52 -3.12 -23.89
CA LYS A 105 0.24 -3.01 -24.60
C LYS A 105 -0.72 -2.04 -23.90
N MET A 106 -0.52 -1.82 -22.61
CA MET A 106 -1.39 -0.98 -21.78
C MET A 106 -0.83 0.43 -21.53
N ARG A 107 0.24 0.82 -22.23
CA ARG A 107 0.88 2.14 -22.05
C ARG A 107 -0.08 3.32 -22.22
N TRP A 108 -1.15 3.14 -22.99
CA TRP A 108 -2.20 4.14 -23.20
C TRP A 108 -2.95 4.52 -21.90
N ILE A 109 -2.95 3.65 -20.87
CA ILE A 109 -3.58 3.93 -19.57
C ILE A 109 -2.86 5.05 -18.82
N TRP A 110 -1.55 5.23 -19.03
CA TRP A 110 -0.76 6.25 -18.34
C TRP A 110 -0.63 7.56 -19.14
N THR A 111 -1.45 7.76 -20.17
CA THR A 111 -1.47 9.01 -20.94
C THR A 111 -2.45 10.00 -20.33
N TRP A 112 -2.22 11.29 -20.60
CA TRP A 112 -3.05 12.36 -20.04
C TRP A 112 -4.47 12.31 -20.61
N GLU A 113 -4.64 11.95 -21.89
CA GLU A 113 -5.93 11.80 -22.56
C GLU A 113 -6.81 10.76 -21.86
N PHE A 114 -6.22 9.61 -21.51
CA PHE A 114 -6.92 8.59 -20.73
C PHE A 114 -7.24 9.08 -19.31
N GLY A 115 -6.30 9.79 -18.67
CA GLY A 115 -6.55 10.40 -17.35
C GLY A 115 -7.78 11.32 -17.35
N PHE A 116 -7.87 12.23 -18.33
CA PHE A 116 -9.03 13.12 -18.47
C PHE A 116 -10.32 12.37 -18.79
N SER A 117 -10.28 11.37 -19.68
CA SER A 117 -11.48 10.59 -20.00
C SER A 117 -11.97 9.76 -18.80
N LEU A 118 -11.05 9.19 -18.03
CA LEU A 118 -11.36 8.50 -16.78
C LEU A 118 -11.97 9.45 -15.75
N CYS A 119 -11.40 10.65 -15.55
CA CYS A 119 -11.97 11.65 -14.64
C CYS A 119 -13.38 12.09 -15.08
N ALA A 120 -13.60 12.31 -16.38
CA ALA A 120 -14.91 12.65 -16.92
C ALA A 120 -15.91 11.51 -16.71
N PHE A 121 -15.49 10.26 -16.93
CA PHE A 121 -16.32 9.06 -16.72
C PHE A 121 -16.68 8.86 -15.23
N ILE A 122 -15.73 9.04 -14.32
CA ILE A 122 -15.99 8.97 -12.87
C ILE A 122 -16.97 10.08 -12.46
N SER A 123 -16.76 11.31 -12.97
CA SER A 123 -17.62 12.46 -12.64
C SER A 123 -19.05 12.26 -13.13
N SER A 124 -19.24 11.73 -14.35
CA SER A 124 -20.58 11.41 -14.87
C SER A 124 -21.24 10.27 -14.08
N SER A 125 -20.47 9.23 -13.72
CA SER A 125 -20.95 8.13 -12.88
C SER A 125 -21.39 8.63 -11.51
N ALA A 126 -20.67 9.56 -10.90
CA ALA A 126 -21.06 10.20 -9.65
C ALA A 126 -22.34 11.04 -9.77
N ALA A 127 -22.49 11.79 -10.87
CA ALA A 127 -23.73 12.53 -11.12
C ALA A 127 -24.93 11.59 -11.27
N VAL A 128 -24.78 10.48 -12.00
CA VAL A 128 -25.81 9.45 -12.14
C VAL A 128 -26.14 8.80 -10.80
N TRP A 129 -25.11 8.41 -10.04
CA TRP A 129 -25.29 7.79 -8.72
C TRP A 129 -26.05 8.70 -7.74
N LEU A 130 -25.73 10.01 -7.73
CA LEU A 130 -26.46 10.99 -6.92
C LEU A 130 -27.90 11.20 -7.40
N ALA A 131 -28.11 11.29 -8.72
CA ALA A 131 -29.44 11.44 -9.31
C ALA A 131 -30.35 10.24 -9.04
N SER A 132 -29.80 9.02 -9.04
CA SER A 132 -30.51 7.77 -8.77
C SER A 132 -30.46 7.32 -7.30
N SER A 133 -30.08 8.19 -6.37
CA SER A 133 -29.87 7.84 -4.96
C SER A 133 -31.09 7.19 -4.30
N ALA A 134 -32.30 7.63 -4.62
CA ALA A 134 -33.54 7.05 -4.12
C ALA A 134 -33.74 5.60 -4.62
N GLU A 135 -33.53 5.35 -5.91
CA GLU A 135 -33.64 4.02 -6.51
C GLU A 135 -32.57 3.06 -5.93
N ILE A 136 -31.34 3.54 -5.76
CA ILE A 136 -30.25 2.78 -5.13
C ILE A 136 -30.61 2.38 -3.69
N ALA A 137 -31.26 3.27 -2.94
CA ALA A 137 -31.76 2.97 -1.59
C ALA A 137 -32.87 1.89 -1.62
N THR A 138 -33.73 1.90 -2.64
CA THR A 138 -34.72 0.82 -2.81
C THR A 138 -34.07 -0.51 -3.16
N SER A 139 -33.08 -0.53 -4.07
CA SER A 139 -32.31 -1.75 -4.39
C SER A 139 -31.61 -2.32 -3.16
N HIS A 140 -31.08 -1.45 -2.29
CA HIS A 140 -30.52 -1.86 -0.99
C HIS A 140 -31.56 -2.63 -0.17
N GLN A 141 -32.72 -2.02 0.08
CA GLN A 141 -33.74 -2.61 0.94
C GLN A 141 -34.24 -3.95 0.39
N GLN A 142 -34.51 -4.04 -0.92
CA GLN A 142 -34.96 -5.27 -1.57
C GLN A 142 -33.96 -6.42 -1.37
N LEU A 143 -32.68 -6.16 -1.60
CA LEU A 143 -31.60 -7.14 -1.47
C LEU A 143 -31.43 -7.70 -0.05
N TRP A 144 -31.43 -6.81 0.95
CA TRP A 144 -31.22 -7.21 2.34
C TRP A 144 -32.45 -7.91 2.96
N THR A 145 -33.63 -7.73 2.37
CA THR A 145 -34.86 -8.45 2.79
C THR A 145 -35.02 -9.83 2.14
N ALA A 146 -34.55 -10.04 0.91
CA ALA A 146 -34.85 -11.24 0.12
C ALA A 146 -33.95 -12.46 0.43
N GLY A 147 -32.80 -12.27 1.10
CA GLY A 147 -31.90 -13.37 1.45
C GLY A 147 -30.52 -12.90 1.87
N GLN A 148 -30.31 -12.72 3.17
CA GLN A 148 -29.07 -12.12 3.71
C GLN A 148 -27.84 -12.98 3.42
N ASN A 149 -27.92 -14.31 3.57
CA ASN A 149 -26.77 -15.20 3.44
C ASN A 149 -26.24 -15.26 1.99
N GLU A 150 -27.13 -15.42 1.00
CA GLU A 150 -26.72 -15.42 -0.41
C GLU A 150 -26.14 -14.07 -0.84
N THR A 151 -26.75 -12.98 -0.37
CA THR A 151 -26.30 -11.62 -0.67
C THR A 151 -24.91 -11.36 -0.10
N ILE A 152 -24.66 -11.77 1.15
CA ILE A 152 -23.34 -11.68 1.80
C ILE A 152 -22.32 -12.51 1.04
N PHE A 153 -22.65 -13.75 0.65
CA PHE A 153 -21.73 -14.61 -0.09
C PHE A 153 -21.31 -13.98 -1.43
N LYS A 154 -22.29 -13.48 -2.21
CA LYS A 154 -22.03 -12.76 -3.47
C LYS A 154 -21.18 -11.51 -3.23
N LEU A 155 -21.48 -10.74 -2.18
CA LEU A 155 -20.74 -9.54 -1.82
C LEU A 155 -19.27 -9.85 -1.48
N VAL A 156 -19.01 -10.90 -0.70
CA VAL A 156 -17.66 -11.34 -0.36
C VAL A 156 -16.88 -11.74 -1.61
N LEU A 157 -17.50 -12.52 -2.51
CA LEU A 157 -16.87 -12.94 -3.76
C LEU A 157 -16.51 -11.74 -4.65
N LEU A 158 -17.43 -10.79 -4.81
CA LEU A 158 -17.20 -9.57 -5.58
C LEU A 158 -16.14 -8.67 -4.92
N THR A 159 -16.13 -8.60 -3.59
CA THR A 159 -15.11 -7.87 -2.83
C THR A 159 -13.72 -8.45 -3.06
N MET A 160 -13.58 -9.78 -3.02
CA MET A 160 -12.32 -10.47 -3.35
C MET A 160 -11.85 -10.19 -4.78
N LEU A 161 -12.78 -10.16 -5.74
CA LEU A 161 -12.47 -9.78 -7.12
C LEU A 161 -11.96 -8.34 -7.21
N VAL A 162 -12.63 -7.39 -6.53
CA VAL A 162 -12.22 -5.98 -6.50
C VAL A 162 -10.84 -5.83 -5.87
N ILE A 163 -10.56 -6.53 -4.77
CA ILE A 163 -9.24 -6.52 -4.11
C ILE A 163 -8.17 -7.10 -5.04
N ALA A 164 -8.44 -8.21 -5.74
CA ALA A 164 -7.50 -8.78 -6.69
C ALA A 164 -7.17 -7.81 -7.85
N LEU A 165 -8.18 -7.11 -8.38
CA LEU A 165 -7.98 -6.12 -9.44
C LEU A 165 -7.23 -4.88 -8.93
N HIS A 166 -7.51 -4.44 -7.70
CA HIS A 166 -6.79 -3.37 -7.01
C HIS A 166 -5.28 -3.68 -6.91
N GLU A 167 -4.95 -4.87 -6.43
CA GLU A 167 -3.58 -5.37 -6.31
C GLU A 167 -2.87 -5.43 -7.66
N LEU A 168 -3.57 -5.90 -8.70
CA LEU A 168 -3.06 -5.87 -10.07
C LEU A 168 -2.78 -4.44 -10.56
N GLY A 169 -3.55 -3.44 -10.13
CA GLY A 169 -3.32 -2.03 -10.46
C GLY A 169 -1.97 -1.52 -10.00
N HIS A 170 -1.60 -1.83 -8.75
CA HIS A 170 -0.27 -1.50 -8.24
C HIS A 170 0.82 -2.23 -9.01
N ALA A 171 0.65 -3.53 -9.24
CA ALA A 171 1.61 -4.35 -10.00
C ALA A 171 1.87 -3.78 -11.40
N PHE A 172 0.82 -3.49 -12.17
CA PHE A 172 0.97 -2.96 -13.53
C PHE A 172 1.59 -1.57 -13.55
N THR A 173 1.22 -0.70 -12.61
CA THR A 173 1.76 0.67 -12.54
C THR A 173 3.22 0.68 -12.10
N LEU A 174 3.59 -0.17 -11.14
CA LEU A 174 4.98 -0.36 -10.73
C LEU A 174 5.81 -0.88 -11.91
N LYS A 175 5.28 -1.86 -12.65
CA LYS A 175 5.95 -2.42 -13.81
C LYS A 175 6.13 -1.40 -14.94
N HIS A 176 5.14 -0.53 -15.15
CA HIS A 176 5.21 0.54 -16.13
C HIS A 176 6.39 1.49 -15.87
N TYR A 177 6.67 1.78 -14.60
CA TYR A 177 7.81 2.60 -14.20
C TYR A 177 9.14 1.84 -14.05
N GLY A 178 9.20 0.56 -14.42
CA GLY A 178 10.42 -0.25 -14.39
C GLY A 178 10.72 -0.92 -13.05
N GLY A 179 9.75 -0.95 -12.13
CA GLY A 179 9.83 -1.75 -10.92
C GLY A 179 9.63 -3.25 -11.19
N LYS A 180 10.07 -4.08 -10.26
CA LYS A 180 9.86 -5.53 -10.24
C LYS A 180 8.80 -5.89 -9.22
N VAL A 181 7.98 -6.87 -9.56
CA VAL A 181 6.96 -7.43 -8.65
C VAL A 181 7.39 -8.83 -8.27
N LYS A 182 7.66 -9.06 -6.98
CA LYS A 182 8.23 -10.34 -6.50
C LYS A 182 7.20 -11.47 -6.59
N GLU A 183 6.04 -11.21 -6.02
CA GLU A 183 5.00 -12.19 -5.79
C GLU A 183 3.64 -11.51 -5.65
N ILE A 184 2.61 -12.24 -6.05
CA ILE A 184 1.22 -11.97 -5.69
C ILE A 184 0.74 -13.17 -4.89
N GLY A 185 -0.06 -12.90 -3.86
CA GLY A 185 -0.57 -13.95 -2.99
C GLY A 185 -1.85 -13.57 -2.26
N LEU A 186 -2.22 -14.43 -1.32
CA LEU A 186 -3.33 -14.18 -0.40
C LEU A 186 -2.80 -13.68 0.94
N LEU A 187 -3.46 -12.67 1.48
CA LEU A 187 -3.21 -12.14 2.81
C LEU A 187 -4.41 -12.47 3.69
N PHE A 188 -4.17 -13.09 4.84
CA PHE A 188 -5.21 -13.32 5.83
C PHE A 188 -4.98 -12.39 7.01
N MET A 189 -5.87 -11.42 7.20
CA MET A 189 -5.84 -10.50 8.33
C MET A 189 -7.04 -10.79 9.24
N CYS A 190 -6.79 -11.26 10.46
CA CYS A 190 -7.83 -11.71 11.39
C CYS A 190 -8.81 -12.72 10.77
N PHE A 191 -8.29 -13.68 9.99
CA PHE A 191 -9.06 -14.68 9.22
C PHE A 191 -9.92 -14.12 8.06
N ILE A 192 -9.87 -12.82 7.80
CA ILE A 192 -10.50 -12.23 6.61
C ILE A 192 -9.54 -12.43 5.42
N PRO A 193 -9.98 -13.12 4.35
CA PRO A 193 -9.17 -13.28 3.16
C PRO A 193 -9.04 -11.94 2.43
N GLY A 194 -7.85 -11.69 1.91
CA GLY A 194 -7.52 -10.60 1.00
C GLY A 194 -6.43 -11.05 0.02
N CYS A 195 -6.09 -10.19 -0.93
CA CYS A 195 -4.94 -10.38 -1.81
C CYS A 195 -3.82 -9.43 -1.39
N TYR A 196 -2.59 -9.75 -1.75
CA TYR A 196 -1.47 -8.82 -1.65
C TYR A 196 -0.57 -8.94 -2.88
N THR A 197 0.08 -7.84 -3.21
CA THR A 197 1.17 -7.75 -4.18
C THR A 197 2.40 -7.19 -3.50
N ASP A 198 3.54 -7.86 -3.66
CA ASP A 198 4.81 -7.29 -3.22
C ASP A 198 5.25 -6.17 -4.17
N THR A 199 4.95 -4.94 -3.76
CA THR A 199 5.28 -3.69 -4.46
C THR A 199 6.42 -2.93 -3.76
N THR A 200 7.20 -3.61 -2.91
CA THR A 200 8.29 -2.98 -2.12
C THR A 200 9.30 -2.25 -3.00
N ASP A 201 9.52 -2.72 -4.22
CA ASP A 201 10.42 -2.08 -5.18
C ASP A 201 9.99 -0.65 -5.60
N GLN A 202 8.76 -0.22 -5.28
CA GLN A 202 8.30 1.15 -5.53
C GLN A 202 9.16 2.21 -4.84
N TYR A 203 9.80 1.88 -3.71
CA TYR A 203 10.70 2.78 -3.00
C TYR A 203 11.99 3.06 -3.78
N SER A 204 12.34 2.21 -4.75
CA SER A 204 13.47 2.46 -5.66
C SER A 204 13.18 3.50 -6.75
N LEU A 205 11.91 3.88 -6.94
CA LEU A 205 11.52 4.89 -7.92
C LEU A 205 11.94 6.27 -7.45
N VAL A 206 12.78 6.95 -8.25
CA VAL A 206 13.35 8.27 -7.94
C VAL A 206 12.28 9.36 -7.91
N ARG A 207 11.32 9.32 -8.86
CA ARG A 207 10.33 10.39 -8.97
C ARG A 207 9.17 10.15 -8.01
N ARG A 208 8.96 11.08 -7.08
CA ARG A 208 7.81 11.10 -6.15
C ARG A 208 6.46 10.90 -6.86
N ARG A 209 6.25 11.55 -8.01
CA ARG A 209 5.01 11.36 -8.81
C ARG A 209 4.79 9.91 -9.23
N GLN A 210 5.84 9.16 -9.57
CA GLN A 210 5.71 7.75 -9.92
C GLN A 210 5.31 6.91 -8.71
N ARG A 211 5.91 7.16 -7.54
CA ARG A 211 5.53 6.51 -6.28
C ARG A 211 4.06 6.78 -5.93
N ILE A 212 3.63 8.04 -6.01
CA ILE A 212 2.23 8.42 -5.78
C ILE A 212 1.30 7.68 -6.76
N LEU A 213 1.64 7.62 -8.05
CA LEU A 213 0.82 6.94 -9.05
C LEU A 213 0.74 5.43 -8.82
N VAL A 214 1.83 4.78 -8.38
CA VAL A 214 1.82 3.36 -8.00
C VAL A 214 0.85 3.12 -6.85
N VAL A 215 0.92 3.91 -5.78
CA VAL A 215 0.00 3.78 -4.63
C VAL A 215 -1.43 4.17 -5.01
N ALA A 216 -1.63 5.18 -5.86
CA ALA A 216 -2.97 5.60 -6.28
C ALA A 216 -3.63 4.59 -7.24
N ALA A 217 -2.85 3.73 -7.91
CA ALA A 217 -3.35 2.85 -8.95
C ALA A 217 -4.42 1.86 -8.45
N GLY A 218 -4.21 1.27 -7.27
CA GLY A 218 -5.17 0.34 -6.68
C GLY A 218 -6.53 1.01 -6.43
N VAL A 219 -6.53 2.16 -5.75
CA VAL A 219 -7.76 2.94 -5.51
C VAL A 219 -8.40 3.41 -6.83
N SER A 220 -7.59 3.82 -7.81
CA SER A 220 -8.10 4.25 -9.13
C SER A 220 -8.86 3.13 -9.84
N ILE A 221 -8.38 1.88 -9.76
CA ILE A 221 -9.09 0.71 -10.28
C ILE A 221 -10.40 0.47 -9.53
N GLN A 222 -10.42 0.57 -8.21
CA GLN A 222 -11.66 0.39 -7.45
C GLN A 222 -12.72 1.44 -7.83
N VAL A 223 -12.32 2.71 -7.99
CA VAL A 223 -13.22 3.78 -8.44
C VAL A 223 -13.68 3.58 -9.89
N ALA A 224 -12.82 3.07 -10.76
CA ALA A 224 -13.19 2.70 -12.13
C ALA A 224 -14.21 1.55 -12.15
N ILE A 225 -14.01 0.51 -11.34
CA ILE A 225 -14.96 -0.61 -11.18
C ILE A 225 -16.30 -0.10 -10.65
N TRP A 226 -16.28 0.77 -9.64
CA TRP A 226 -17.48 1.41 -9.11
C TRP A 226 -18.23 2.18 -10.21
N SER A 227 -17.52 2.97 -11.00
CA SER A 227 -18.09 3.75 -12.10
C SER A 227 -18.75 2.84 -13.15
N ILE A 228 -18.07 1.77 -13.56
CA ILE A 228 -18.64 0.76 -14.48
C ILE A 228 -19.88 0.12 -13.87
N ALA A 229 -19.85 -0.23 -12.58
CA ALA A 229 -20.97 -0.86 -11.89
C ALA A 229 -22.22 0.05 -11.85
N VAL A 230 -22.05 1.36 -11.65
CA VAL A 230 -23.15 2.34 -11.70
C VAL A 230 -23.85 2.32 -13.06
N TRP A 231 -23.09 2.35 -14.15
CA TRP A 231 -23.67 2.33 -15.50
C TRP A 231 -24.33 1.00 -15.84
N ILE A 232 -23.73 -0.12 -15.48
CA ILE A 232 -24.35 -1.45 -15.66
C ILE A 232 -25.66 -1.51 -14.87
N TRP A 233 -25.67 -1.03 -13.63
CA TRP A 233 -26.85 -0.99 -12.78
C TRP A 233 -27.99 -0.18 -13.42
N LEU A 234 -27.66 1.01 -13.96
CA LEU A 234 -28.62 1.88 -14.65
C LEU A 234 -29.28 1.20 -15.86
N PHE A 235 -28.50 0.51 -16.69
CA PHE A 235 -29.01 -0.12 -17.92
C PHE A 235 -29.59 -1.52 -17.72
N SER A 236 -29.40 -2.13 -16.54
CA SER A 236 -29.82 -3.51 -16.27
C SER A 236 -31.17 -3.64 -15.57
N GLN A 237 -31.97 -2.57 -15.48
CA GLN A 237 -33.30 -2.61 -14.82
C GLN A 237 -34.22 -3.73 -15.36
N SER A 238 -34.07 -4.11 -16.64
CA SER A 238 -34.83 -5.20 -17.27
C SER A 238 -34.30 -6.62 -16.95
N ASN A 239 -33.07 -6.75 -16.45
CA ASN A 239 -32.43 -8.02 -16.10
C ASN A 239 -32.12 -8.07 -14.59
N PRO A 240 -32.96 -8.74 -13.77
CA PRO A 240 -32.82 -8.75 -12.31
C PRO A 240 -31.47 -9.24 -11.82
N VAL A 241 -30.87 -10.23 -12.49
CA VAL A 241 -29.58 -10.82 -12.07
C VAL A 241 -28.44 -9.83 -12.29
N LEU A 242 -28.37 -9.21 -13.46
CA LEU A 242 -27.34 -8.21 -13.75
C LEU A 242 -27.50 -6.96 -12.88
N HIS A 243 -28.74 -6.54 -12.61
CA HIS A 243 -29.05 -5.43 -11.73
C HIS A 243 -28.59 -5.70 -10.29
N GLN A 244 -28.85 -6.92 -9.79
CA GLN A 244 -28.39 -7.33 -8.46
C GLN A 244 -26.86 -7.37 -8.36
N ILE A 245 -26.19 -8.01 -9.33
CA ILE A 245 -24.73 -8.16 -9.31
C ILE A 245 -24.03 -6.81 -9.44
N SER A 246 -24.51 -5.94 -10.33
CA SER A 246 -23.94 -4.60 -10.50
C SER A 246 -24.11 -3.73 -9.26
N TYR A 247 -25.27 -3.79 -8.59
CA TYR A 247 -25.45 -3.15 -7.29
C TYR A 247 -24.44 -3.65 -6.24
N LEU A 248 -24.27 -4.98 -6.11
CA LEU A 248 -23.33 -5.55 -5.15
C LEU A 248 -21.88 -5.21 -5.48
N LEU A 249 -21.52 -5.18 -6.77
CA LEU A 249 -20.19 -4.76 -7.23
C LEU A 249 -19.93 -3.29 -6.92
N MET A 250 -20.93 -2.43 -7.10
CA MET A 250 -20.88 -1.02 -6.72
C MET A 250 -20.64 -0.86 -5.21
N VAL A 251 -21.38 -1.60 -4.38
CA VAL A 251 -21.20 -1.59 -2.91
C VAL A 251 -19.82 -2.11 -2.51
N ALA A 252 -19.36 -3.22 -3.09
CA ALA A 252 -18.04 -3.80 -2.83
C ALA A 252 -16.91 -2.83 -3.19
N ALA A 253 -16.99 -2.20 -4.36
CA ALA A 253 -16.01 -1.21 -4.80
C ALA A 253 -16.00 0.04 -3.90
N LEU A 254 -17.17 0.57 -3.53
CA LEU A 254 -17.24 1.74 -2.65
C LEU A 254 -16.72 1.44 -1.24
N LEU A 255 -17.06 0.27 -0.69
CA LEU A 255 -16.59 -0.18 0.61
C LEU A 255 -15.06 -0.34 0.63
N THR A 256 -14.50 -0.97 -0.39
CA THR A 256 -13.04 -1.17 -0.49
C THR A 256 -12.29 0.14 -0.71
N VAL A 257 -12.84 1.10 -1.48
CA VAL A 257 -12.29 2.46 -1.57
C VAL A 257 -12.28 3.15 -0.20
N ALA A 258 -13.39 3.10 0.54
CA ALA A 258 -13.50 3.74 1.84
C ALA A 258 -12.49 3.16 2.85
N ILE A 259 -12.25 1.85 2.82
CA ILE A 259 -11.27 1.19 3.67
C ILE A 259 -9.84 1.57 3.25
N ASN A 260 -9.52 1.48 1.96
CA ASN A 260 -8.15 1.68 1.47
C ASN A 260 -7.71 3.15 1.49
N LEU A 261 -8.61 4.08 1.20
CA LEU A 261 -8.31 5.51 1.18
C LEU A 261 -8.21 6.11 2.59
N ASN A 262 -8.48 5.32 3.63
CA ASN A 262 -8.33 5.78 5.01
C ASN A 262 -6.84 6.07 5.34
N PRO A 263 -6.48 7.33 5.62
CA PRO A 263 -5.09 7.71 5.87
C PRO A 263 -4.52 7.25 7.20
N LEU A 264 -5.37 6.82 8.14
CA LEU A 264 -5.01 6.61 9.54
C LEU A 264 -4.54 5.17 9.84
N ASN A 265 -4.86 4.25 8.94
CA ASN A 265 -4.41 2.87 8.93
C ASN A 265 -3.39 2.66 7.81
N ARG A 266 -2.55 1.61 7.92
CA ARG A 266 -1.49 1.29 6.92
C ARG A 266 -2.05 0.70 5.62
N PHE A 267 -3.02 1.38 5.03
CA PHE A 267 -3.56 1.13 3.71
C PHE A 267 -3.04 2.19 2.72
N ASP A 268 -3.52 2.15 1.48
CA ASP A 268 -3.09 3.07 0.42
C ASP A 268 -3.20 4.54 0.78
N GLY A 269 -4.24 4.96 1.51
CA GLY A 269 -4.41 6.33 1.97
C GLY A 269 -3.23 6.82 2.82
N TYR A 270 -2.70 5.95 3.69
CA TYR A 270 -1.50 6.24 4.48
C TYR A 270 -0.26 6.34 3.58
N TYR A 271 -0.08 5.41 2.65
CA TYR A 271 1.06 5.45 1.74
C TYR A 271 0.98 6.62 0.74
N LEU A 272 -0.22 7.09 0.39
CA LEU A 272 -0.43 8.32 -0.37
C LEU A 272 -0.03 9.54 0.44
N LEU A 273 -0.38 9.59 1.72
CA LEU A 273 0.10 10.64 2.62
C LEU A 273 1.62 10.60 2.78
N VAL A 274 2.22 9.43 2.95
CA VAL A 274 3.68 9.26 3.02
C VAL A 274 4.34 9.71 1.73
N ALA A 275 3.83 9.29 0.58
CA ALA A 275 4.35 9.68 -0.72
C ALA A 275 4.13 11.17 -1.02
N GLY A 276 3.04 11.76 -0.53
CA GLY A 276 2.67 13.17 -0.71
C GLY A 276 3.32 14.15 0.27
N THR A 277 3.68 13.70 1.48
CA THR A 277 4.46 14.47 2.47
C THR A 277 5.96 14.26 2.27
N GLY A 278 6.37 13.05 1.91
CA GLY A 278 7.77 12.64 1.72
C GLY A 278 8.37 12.05 2.99
N ILE A 279 7.57 11.93 4.04
CA ILE A 279 7.97 11.44 5.36
C ILE A 279 7.79 9.93 5.39
N ASN A 280 8.87 9.19 5.16
CA ASN A 280 8.89 7.73 5.34
C ASN A 280 8.61 7.37 6.80
N ASN A 281 7.91 6.25 7.03
CA ASN A 281 7.55 5.74 8.36
C ASN A 281 6.82 6.79 9.23
N LEU A 282 5.89 7.54 8.61
CA LEU A 282 5.12 8.61 9.24
C LEU A 282 4.47 8.17 10.56
N ARG A 283 3.91 6.95 10.62
CA ARG A 283 3.28 6.42 11.83
C ARG A 283 4.30 6.23 12.94
N GLU A 284 5.38 5.47 12.71
CA GLU A 284 6.43 5.24 13.71
C GLU A 284 7.04 6.55 14.21
N ARG A 285 7.39 7.45 13.30
CA ARG A 285 7.99 8.75 13.63
C ARG A 285 7.03 9.64 14.41
N SER A 286 5.73 9.63 14.08
CA SER A 286 4.75 10.43 14.81
C SER A 286 4.56 9.95 16.26
N PHE A 287 4.55 8.63 16.48
CA PHE A 287 4.53 8.07 17.84
C PHE A 287 5.85 8.33 18.58
N GLY A 288 6.99 8.19 17.89
CA GLY A 288 8.31 8.53 18.43
C GLY A 288 8.41 10.00 18.85
N PHE A 289 7.87 10.92 18.05
CA PHE A 289 7.79 12.34 18.38
C PHE A 289 7.08 12.60 19.71
N TYR A 290 5.93 11.96 19.95
CA TYR A 290 5.22 12.06 21.22
C TYR A 290 5.92 11.33 22.37
N ALA A 291 6.58 10.21 22.10
CA ALA A 291 7.38 9.50 23.10
C ALA A 291 8.57 10.35 23.59
N ASN A 292 9.29 10.99 22.66
CA ASN A 292 10.42 11.87 22.98
C ASN A 292 9.93 13.12 23.72
N LEU A 293 8.77 13.67 23.33
CA LEU A 293 8.14 14.79 24.05
C LEU A 293 7.80 14.41 25.51
N LEU A 294 7.28 13.21 25.73
CA LEU A 294 7.00 12.68 27.08
C LEU A 294 8.29 12.44 27.87
N ARG A 295 9.36 11.98 27.22
CA ARG A 295 10.68 11.73 27.81
C ARG A 295 11.53 13.00 27.98
N ARG A 296 11.09 14.13 27.42
CA ARG A 296 11.85 15.40 27.35
C ARG A 296 13.21 15.25 26.66
N GLU A 297 13.28 14.36 25.68
CA GLU A 297 14.45 14.18 24.81
C GLU A 297 14.42 15.19 23.65
N GLU A 298 15.57 15.48 23.05
CA GLU A 298 15.65 16.37 21.90
C GLU A 298 14.91 15.79 20.69
N ILE A 299 14.22 16.66 19.96
CA ILE A 299 13.44 16.29 18.77
C ILE A 299 14.32 16.52 17.55
N GLU A 300 14.94 15.45 17.05
CA GLU A 300 15.81 15.44 15.85
C GLU A 300 15.02 15.59 14.52
N GLU A 301 13.74 15.93 14.58
CA GLU A 301 12.88 16.08 13.41
C GLU A 301 12.90 17.51 12.84
N ALA A 302 13.00 17.61 11.51
CA ALA A 302 12.96 18.87 10.79
C ALA A 302 11.66 19.65 11.08
N ALA A 303 11.77 20.97 11.26
CA ALA A 303 10.66 21.83 11.71
C ALA A 303 9.41 21.72 10.82
N GLU A 304 9.59 21.57 9.51
CA GLU A 304 8.50 21.43 8.53
C GLU A 304 7.70 20.13 8.71
N ASN A 305 8.35 19.05 9.15
CA ASN A 305 7.71 17.75 9.35
C ASN A 305 6.96 17.66 10.69
N ARG A 306 7.33 18.49 11.68
CA ARG A 306 6.80 18.42 13.05
C ARG A 306 5.28 18.58 13.10
N TRP A 307 4.70 19.49 12.31
CA TRP A 307 3.25 19.70 12.33
C TRP A 307 2.46 18.52 11.73
N VAL A 308 3.00 17.90 10.67
CA VAL A 308 2.41 16.69 10.08
C VAL A 308 2.47 15.52 11.06
N LEU A 309 3.61 15.34 11.73
CA LEU A 309 3.78 14.30 12.75
C LEU A 309 2.86 14.52 13.96
N ALA A 310 2.77 15.77 14.44
CA ALA A 310 1.94 16.14 15.58
C ALA A 310 0.44 15.98 15.31
N THR A 311 -0.03 16.21 14.09
CA THR A 311 -1.45 16.03 13.73
C THR A 311 -1.80 14.57 13.46
N TYR A 312 -0.89 13.79 12.86
CA TYR A 312 -1.17 12.41 12.46
C TYR A 312 -1.42 11.47 13.65
N ALA A 313 -0.55 11.48 14.67
CA ALA A 313 -0.66 10.55 15.81
C ALA A 313 -2.00 10.64 16.57
N PRO A 314 -2.48 11.81 17.02
CA PRO A 314 -3.76 11.89 17.74
C PRO A 314 -4.94 11.47 16.87
N LEU A 315 -4.95 11.84 15.57
CA LEU A 315 -6.00 11.39 14.64
C LEU A 315 -5.98 9.86 14.49
N SER A 316 -4.80 9.26 14.33
CA SER A 316 -4.65 7.80 14.20
C SER A 316 -5.10 7.07 15.47
N ILE A 317 -4.79 7.59 16.66
CA ILE A 317 -5.26 7.04 17.94
C ILE A 317 -6.78 7.13 18.04
N LEU A 318 -7.37 8.32 17.83
CA LEU A 318 -8.81 8.53 17.92
C LEU A 318 -9.58 7.59 16.98
N TYR A 319 -9.10 7.46 15.75
CA TYR A 319 -9.69 6.55 14.78
C TYR A 319 -9.53 5.08 15.18
N THR A 320 -8.35 4.68 15.66
CA THR A 320 -8.12 3.29 16.13
C THR A 320 -9.06 2.95 17.29
N VAL A 321 -9.18 3.86 18.28
CA VAL A 321 -10.10 3.69 19.41
C VAL A 321 -11.54 3.59 18.93
N TRP A 322 -11.96 4.43 17.99
CA TRP A 322 -13.30 4.39 17.41
C TRP A 322 -13.57 3.06 16.70
N VAL A 323 -12.66 2.59 15.84
CA VAL A 323 -12.80 1.29 15.14
C VAL A 323 -12.87 0.13 16.12
N VAL A 324 -11.96 0.08 17.09
CA VAL A 324 -11.94 -1.00 18.10
C VAL A 324 -13.23 -0.98 18.93
N SER A 325 -13.70 0.19 19.34
CA SER A 325 -14.95 0.34 20.09
C SER A 325 -16.16 -0.10 19.26
N TYR A 326 -16.20 0.26 17.97
CA TYR A 326 -17.25 -0.15 17.06
C TYR A 326 -17.26 -1.66 16.85
N LEU A 327 -16.10 -2.28 16.57
CA LEU A 327 -15.97 -3.73 16.42
C LEU A 327 -16.34 -4.48 17.71
N ALA A 328 -15.93 -3.96 18.88
CA ALA A 328 -16.31 -4.51 20.17
C ALA A 328 -17.82 -4.43 20.40
N SER A 329 -18.48 -3.33 19.99
CA SER A 329 -19.93 -3.18 20.07
C SER A 329 -20.67 -4.16 19.16
N LEU A 330 -20.15 -4.40 17.95
CA LEU A 330 -20.71 -5.38 17.01
C LEU A 330 -20.59 -6.81 17.56
N LEU A 331 -19.42 -7.17 18.08
CA LEU A 331 -19.20 -8.46 18.74
C LEU A 331 -20.09 -8.61 19.97
N GLY A 332 -20.18 -7.59 20.81
CA GLY A 332 -21.08 -7.58 21.96
C GLY A 332 -22.54 -7.80 21.56
N ASN A 333 -23.01 -7.07 20.54
CA ASN A 333 -24.37 -7.24 20.01
C ASN A 333 -24.60 -8.62 19.38
N TRP A 334 -23.60 -9.18 18.70
CA TRP A 334 -23.69 -10.51 18.09
C TRP A 334 -23.74 -11.61 19.16
N VAL A 335 -22.89 -11.53 20.19
CA VAL A 335 -22.91 -12.42 21.34
C VAL A 335 -24.24 -12.30 22.07
N LEU A 336 -24.69 -11.09 22.41
CA LEU A 336 -25.99 -10.89 23.07
C LEU A 336 -27.16 -11.47 22.26
N ARG A 337 -27.12 -11.38 20.93
CA ARG A 337 -28.12 -12.03 20.06
C ARG A 337 -28.07 -13.55 20.15
N ILE A 338 -26.88 -14.16 20.12
CA ILE A 338 -26.72 -15.61 20.23
C ILE A 338 -27.23 -16.13 21.58
N TRP A 339 -27.01 -15.39 22.67
CA TRP A 339 -27.47 -15.76 24.01
C TRP A 339 -28.95 -15.44 24.27
N SER A 340 -29.61 -14.68 23.38
CA SER A 340 -31.04 -14.38 23.45
C SER A 340 -31.92 -15.37 22.65
N PHE A 341 -31.31 -16.36 22.00
CA PHE A 341 -31.94 -17.56 21.47
C PHE A 341 -31.65 -18.74 22.41
#